data_AF-A0A1Q4ACE3-F1
#
_entry.id   AF-A0A1Q4ACE3-F1
#
_cell.length_a   1.000
_cell.length_b   1.000
_cell.length_c   1.000
_cell.angle_alpha   90.00
_cell.angle_beta   90.00
_cell.angle_gamma   90.00
#
_symmetry.space_group_name_H-M   'P 1'
#
loop_
_entity.id
_entity.type
_entity.pdbx_description
1 polymer ?
#
loop_
_entity_poly.entity_id
_entity_poly.type
_entity_poly.pdbx_seq_one_letter_code
_entity_poly.pdbx_strand_id
1 'polypeptide(L)'
;MASSRSNCEGGYLPLVLNVLKQGAPSLKAYPASQNPGCAAPADIAAKATDFKISDWTAIDLADGKGIDNLRGELAKGDPVVIGMRINQQFMNLRGHDIWRDMSGGDTTQPGHAVVVTGYDDQLQAFRIINSWGRGWGDGGYGWIAYDTFRYDAREAYVMEVAKPPAPAPDPLVDIAGLQCAKISEDTSGGQLKVNGFVGNADDLAKVTARYKGRNAAIAVDVRPWPQCEVLQTLEKPLNGANLPVIATSAASGSVKNGATLSINVTSPDWPAYLYASYIQADGTVVTLSQPKLVPPTPLDRHTRQVFGDGLDGRSKFVVGPPFGREMVVVLAARSPLFDEPLPATLSERDYLTRLRKAIIYKPDPNQPDREISAAVAPVVTEEK
;
A
#
# COMPACT_ATOMS: atom_id res chain seq x y z
N MET A 1 0.78 -26.55 -27.47
CA MET A 1 1.62 -27.28 -26.49
C MET A 1 2.93 -26.54 -26.35
N ALA A 2 3.42 -26.36 -25.11
CA ALA A 2 4.67 -25.65 -24.84
C ALA A 2 5.89 -26.55 -24.58
N SER A 3 5.67 -27.86 -24.56
CA SER A 3 6.75 -28.84 -24.49
C SER A 3 7.34 -29.04 -25.89
N SER A 4 8.65 -28.90 -26.04
CA SER A 4 9.37 -29.17 -27.29
C SER A 4 9.54 -30.67 -27.56
N ARG A 5 9.17 -31.53 -26.58
CA ARG A 5 9.25 -32.99 -26.64
C ARG A 5 7.98 -33.65 -26.11
N SER A 6 7.61 -34.80 -26.64
CA SER A 6 6.39 -35.55 -26.30
C SER A 6 6.41 -36.22 -24.91
N ASN A 7 7.41 -35.94 -24.06
CA ASN A 7 7.73 -36.71 -22.86
C ASN A 7 8.10 -35.86 -21.61
N CYS A 8 7.68 -34.59 -21.53
CA CYS A 8 7.91 -33.69 -20.37
C CYS A 8 9.38 -33.34 -20.10
N GLU A 9 10.30 -33.60 -21.03
CA GLU A 9 11.74 -33.34 -20.86
C GLU A 9 12.15 -31.86 -20.94
N GLY A 10 11.18 -30.94 -20.94
CA GLY A 10 11.43 -29.50 -20.89
C GLY A 10 10.57 -28.69 -21.85
N GLY A 11 10.56 -27.39 -21.64
CA GLY A 11 9.87 -26.41 -22.47
C GLY A 11 10.64 -25.10 -22.49
N TYR A 12 10.42 -24.28 -23.52
CA TYR A 12 11.04 -22.96 -23.64
C TYR A 12 10.08 -21.90 -23.13
N LEU A 13 10.54 -21.00 -22.25
CA LEU A 13 9.69 -19.96 -21.66
C LEU A 13 8.92 -19.13 -22.71
N PRO A 14 9.54 -18.64 -23.81
CA PRO A 14 8.81 -17.95 -24.87
C PRO A 14 7.67 -18.77 -25.49
N LEU A 15 7.84 -20.09 -25.63
CA LEU A 15 6.80 -20.96 -26.18
C LEU A 15 5.66 -21.14 -25.17
N VAL A 16 5.97 -21.26 -23.88
CA VAL A 16 4.98 -21.29 -22.80
C VAL A 16 4.17 -20.00 -22.79
N LEU A 17 4.85 -18.84 -22.82
CA LEU A 17 4.21 -17.53 -22.83
C LEU A 17 3.32 -17.34 -24.06
N ASN A 18 3.75 -17.79 -25.25
CA ASN A 18 2.91 -17.78 -26.44
C ASN A 18 1.68 -18.70 -26.33
N VAL A 19 1.80 -19.85 -25.66
CA VAL A 19 0.64 -20.70 -25.36
C VAL A 19 -0.33 -19.99 -24.42
N LEU A 20 0.17 -19.26 -23.41
CA LEU A 20 -0.68 -18.49 -22.48
C LEU A 20 -1.46 -17.36 -23.16
N LYS A 21 -1.09 -16.91 -24.36
CA LYS A 21 -1.93 -15.99 -25.16
C LYS A 21 -3.25 -16.65 -25.60
N GLN A 22 -3.29 -17.99 -25.67
CA GLN A 22 -4.49 -18.78 -25.96
C GLN A 22 -5.30 -19.09 -24.69
N GLY A 23 -4.62 -19.10 -23.54
CA GLY A 23 -5.17 -19.33 -22.21
C GLY A 23 -4.65 -20.63 -21.57
N ALA A 24 -5.16 -20.93 -20.38
CA ALA A 24 -4.85 -22.13 -19.62
C ALA A 24 -6.10 -22.64 -18.89
N PRO A 25 -6.21 -23.95 -18.61
CA PRO A 25 -7.24 -24.45 -17.71
C PRO A 25 -6.91 -24.07 -16.26
N SER A 26 -7.94 -23.96 -15.41
CA SER A 26 -7.71 -23.85 -13.96
C SER A 26 -7.10 -25.14 -13.41
N LEU A 27 -6.33 -25.05 -12.32
CA LEU A 27 -5.81 -26.23 -11.61
C LEU A 27 -6.91 -27.18 -11.13
N LYS A 28 -8.14 -26.68 -10.92
CA LYS A 28 -9.31 -27.52 -10.61
C LYS A 28 -9.77 -28.33 -11.82
N ALA A 29 -9.76 -27.72 -13.00
CA ALA A 29 -10.17 -28.37 -14.25
C ALA A 29 -9.10 -29.34 -14.78
N TYR A 30 -7.82 -29.05 -14.51
CA TYR A 30 -6.70 -29.91 -14.88
C TYR A 30 -5.64 -29.96 -13.75
N PRO A 31 -5.83 -30.84 -12.75
CA PRO A 31 -4.89 -30.97 -11.63
C PRO A 31 -3.52 -31.48 -12.07
N ALA A 32 -2.45 -30.97 -11.45
CA ALA A 32 -1.07 -31.34 -11.77
C ALA A 32 -0.77 -32.85 -11.63
N SER A 33 -1.52 -33.57 -10.79
CA SER A 33 -1.39 -35.02 -10.58
C SER A 33 -1.98 -35.88 -11.71
N GLN A 34 -2.73 -35.30 -12.65
CA GLN A 34 -3.43 -36.03 -13.71
C GLN A 34 -2.73 -35.97 -15.08
N ASN A 35 -1.45 -35.60 -15.14
CA ASN A 35 -0.72 -35.42 -16.40
C ASN A 35 0.39 -36.47 -16.65
N PRO A 36 0.05 -37.73 -16.97
CA PRO A 36 1.06 -38.75 -17.29
C PRO A 36 1.68 -38.60 -18.68
N GLY A 37 1.17 -37.70 -19.54
CA GLY A 37 1.49 -37.65 -20.98
C GLY A 37 1.94 -36.29 -21.52
N CYS A 38 2.13 -35.27 -20.67
CA CYS A 38 2.75 -33.97 -21.03
C CYS A 38 1.96 -33.11 -22.02
N ALA A 39 0.87 -33.65 -22.55
CA ALA A 39 -0.09 -33.01 -23.42
C ALA A 39 -1.47 -33.05 -22.73
N ALA A 40 -2.10 -31.88 -22.59
CA ALA A 40 -3.50 -31.84 -22.17
C ALA A 40 -4.37 -32.53 -23.24
N PRO A 41 -5.38 -33.34 -22.84
CA PRO A 41 -6.39 -33.86 -23.76
C PRO A 41 -7.00 -32.74 -24.63
N ALA A 42 -7.33 -33.05 -25.88
CA ALA A 42 -7.75 -32.06 -26.86
C ALA A 42 -9.01 -31.27 -26.42
N ASP A 43 -9.90 -31.91 -25.67
CA ASP A 43 -11.11 -31.29 -25.11
C ASP A 43 -10.81 -30.31 -23.96
N ILE A 44 -9.78 -30.58 -23.16
CA ILE A 44 -9.28 -29.67 -22.13
C ILE A 44 -8.56 -28.48 -22.80
N ALA A 45 -7.71 -28.76 -23.79
CA ALA A 45 -6.99 -27.72 -24.53
C ALA A 45 -7.95 -26.77 -25.27
N ALA A 46 -9.02 -27.31 -25.88
CA ALA A 46 -10.02 -26.49 -26.58
C ALA A 46 -10.84 -25.58 -25.64
N LYS A 47 -10.93 -25.92 -24.35
CA LYS A 47 -11.66 -25.16 -23.32
C LYS A 47 -10.75 -24.28 -22.47
N ALA A 48 -9.43 -24.30 -22.70
CA ALA A 48 -8.44 -23.55 -21.94
C ALA A 48 -8.39 -22.07 -22.34
N THR A 49 -9.53 -21.38 -22.26
CA THR A 49 -9.64 -19.97 -22.66
C THR A 49 -9.50 -18.99 -21.50
N ASP A 50 -9.42 -19.49 -20.27
CA ASP A 50 -9.20 -18.69 -19.06
C ASP A 50 -7.72 -18.31 -18.90
N PHE A 51 -7.40 -17.41 -17.97
CA PHE A 51 -6.02 -17.02 -17.60
C PHE A 51 -5.12 -16.59 -18.77
N LYS A 52 -5.71 -15.93 -19.78
CA LYS A 52 -4.97 -15.41 -20.94
C LYS A 52 -4.08 -14.25 -20.56
N ILE A 53 -2.86 -14.23 -21.10
CA ILE A 53 -2.01 -13.04 -21.14
C ILE A 53 -2.27 -12.27 -22.44
N SER A 54 -2.26 -10.93 -22.39
CA SER A 54 -2.37 -10.10 -23.60
C SER A 54 -1.06 -10.13 -24.39
N ASP A 55 0.07 -10.03 -23.68
CA ASP A 55 1.38 -10.18 -24.27
C ASP A 55 2.44 -10.58 -23.22
N TRP A 56 3.70 -10.62 -23.63
CA TRP A 56 4.84 -10.74 -22.73
C TRP A 56 6.02 -9.95 -23.27
N THR A 57 6.84 -9.44 -22.36
CA THR A 57 8.04 -8.67 -22.70
C THR A 57 9.27 -9.33 -22.10
N ALA A 58 10.34 -9.44 -22.90
CA ALA A 58 11.64 -9.91 -22.43
C ALA A 58 12.39 -8.78 -21.71
N ILE A 59 12.99 -9.08 -20.56
CA ILE A 59 13.95 -8.18 -19.94
C ILE A 59 15.34 -8.56 -20.45
N ASP A 60 16.04 -7.59 -21.06
CA ASP A 60 17.43 -7.78 -21.44
C ASP A 60 18.30 -7.87 -20.19
N LEU A 61 18.97 -9.02 -20.02
CA LEU A 61 19.89 -9.26 -18.92
C LEU A 61 21.34 -8.88 -19.27
N ALA A 62 21.64 -8.65 -20.55
CA ALA A 62 22.98 -8.36 -21.05
C ALA A 62 23.30 -6.86 -21.15
N ASP A 63 22.29 -5.99 -21.04
CA ASP A 63 22.40 -4.53 -21.17
C ASP A 63 23.04 -3.82 -19.95
N GLY A 64 23.38 -4.57 -18.91
CA GLY A 64 23.90 -4.06 -17.63
C GLY A 64 22.86 -3.42 -16.70
N LYS A 65 21.60 -3.33 -17.12
CA LYS A 65 20.46 -2.78 -16.38
C LYS A 65 19.43 -3.85 -15.98
N GLY A 66 19.64 -5.11 -16.35
CA GLY A 66 18.73 -6.22 -16.05
C GLY A 66 18.19 -6.24 -14.60
N ILE A 67 19.05 -6.04 -13.58
CA ILE A 67 18.58 -5.97 -12.18
C ILE A 67 17.65 -4.80 -11.93
N ASP A 68 17.97 -3.61 -12.45
CA ASP A 68 17.16 -2.40 -12.26
C ASP A 68 15.82 -2.54 -12.98
N ASN A 69 15.84 -3.14 -14.17
CA ASN A 69 14.63 -3.45 -14.93
C ASN A 69 13.76 -4.45 -14.15
N LEU A 70 14.34 -5.54 -13.61
CA LEU A 70 13.60 -6.49 -12.76
C LEU A 70 12.99 -5.80 -11.54
N ARG A 71 13.75 -4.95 -10.84
CA ARG A 71 13.24 -4.19 -9.68
C ARG A 71 12.09 -3.27 -10.07
N GLY A 72 12.18 -2.61 -11.23
CA GLY A 72 11.14 -1.75 -11.77
C GLY A 72 9.83 -2.49 -12.02
N GLU A 73 9.88 -3.69 -12.60
CA GLU A 73 8.68 -4.51 -12.83
C GLU A 73 8.09 -5.04 -11.52
N LEU A 74 8.93 -5.51 -10.60
CA LEU A 74 8.49 -5.96 -9.28
C LEU A 74 7.82 -4.83 -8.47
N ALA A 75 8.30 -3.59 -8.60
CA ALA A 75 7.72 -2.42 -7.95
C ALA A 75 6.34 -2.02 -8.51
N LYS A 76 6.04 -2.37 -9.77
CA LYS A 76 4.69 -2.23 -10.35
C LYS A 76 3.73 -3.32 -9.89
N GLY A 77 4.25 -4.35 -9.22
CA GLY A 77 3.50 -5.54 -8.81
C GLY A 77 3.53 -6.66 -9.84
N ASP A 78 4.42 -6.59 -10.84
CA ASP A 78 4.53 -7.57 -11.91
C ASP A 78 5.61 -8.62 -11.59
N PRO A 79 5.23 -9.90 -11.35
CA PRO A 79 6.20 -10.96 -11.12
C PRO A 79 6.99 -11.28 -12.41
N VAL A 80 8.26 -11.63 -12.25
CA VAL A 80 9.16 -11.91 -13.38
C VAL A 80 9.45 -13.39 -13.46
N VAL A 81 9.16 -14.03 -14.60
CA VAL A 81 9.52 -15.43 -14.86
C VAL A 81 10.96 -15.47 -15.37
N ILE A 82 11.79 -16.32 -14.79
CA ILE A 82 13.21 -16.41 -15.16
C ILE A 82 13.62 -17.85 -15.46
N GLY A 83 14.51 -18.00 -16.43
CA GLY A 83 15.25 -19.23 -16.72
C GLY A 83 16.68 -19.07 -16.26
N MET A 84 17.21 -20.04 -15.51
CA MET A 84 18.55 -19.99 -14.90
C MET A 84 19.24 -21.34 -14.96
N ARG A 85 20.57 -21.32 -14.80
CA ARG A 85 21.31 -22.53 -14.39
C ARG A 85 21.22 -22.67 -12.88
N ILE A 86 21.21 -23.91 -12.38
CA ILE A 86 21.18 -24.21 -10.95
C ILE A 86 22.34 -25.12 -10.58
N ASN A 87 22.65 -25.20 -9.29
CA ASN A 87 23.66 -26.12 -8.76
C ASN A 87 23.16 -26.84 -7.50
N GLN A 88 24.01 -27.69 -6.92
CA GLN A 88 23.67 -28.45 -5.73
C GLN A 88 23.34 -27.57 -4.51
N GLN A 89 23.94 -26.38 -4.41
CA GLN A 89 23.62 -25.45 -3.32
C GLN A 89 22.19 -24.92 -3.48
N PHE A 90 21.79 -24.53 -4.68
CA PHE A 90 20.41 -24.14 -4.98
C PHE A 90 19.42 -25.27 -4.63
N MET A 91 19.72 -26.50 -5.05
CA MET A 91 18.88 -27.68 -4.75
C MET A 91 18.73 -27.92 -3.23
N ASN A 92 19.74 -27.54 -2.46
CA ASN A 92 19.80 -27.76 -1.02
C ASN A 92 19.40 -26.56 -0.16
N LEU A 93 18.89 -25.44 -0.74
CA LEU A 93 18.43 -24.30 0.06
C LEU A 93 17.40 -24.72 1.12
N ARG A 94 17.56 -24.22 2.35
CA ARG A 94 16.64 -24.45 3.47
C ARG A 94 16.36 -23.16 4.22
N GLY A 95 15.15 -23.03 4.75
CA GLY A 95 14.77 -21.87 5.57
C GLY A 95 15.13 -20.55 4.86
N HIS A 96 15.74 -19.63 5.60
CA HIS A 96 16.07 -18.28 5.12
C HIS A 96 17.42 -18.18 4.40
N ASP A 97 17.97 -19.28 3.89
CA ASP A 97 19.22 -19.27 3.13
C ASP A 97 19.12 -18.40 1.87
N ILE A 98 20.24 -17.75 1.54
CA ILE A 98 20.41 -17.00 0.30
C ILE A 98 21.39 -17.75 -0.59
N TRP A 99 20.99 -18.06 -1.81
CA TRP A 99 21.88 -18.62 -2.81
C TRP A 99 22.87 -17.54 -3.28
N ARG A 100 24.15 -17.74 -2.92
CA ARG A 100 25.24 -16.78 -3.14
C ARG A 100 26.41 -17.35 -3.96
N ASP A 101 26.31 -18.61 -4.35
CA ASP A 101 27.38 -19.26 -5.09
C ASP A 101 27.47 -18.71 -6.51
N MET A 102 28.69 -18.46 -6.95
CA MET A 102 29.05 -17.95 -8.28
C MET A 102 30.09 -18.88 -8.95
N SER A 103 30.23 -20.12 -8.47
CA SER A 103 31.07 -21.14 -9.13
C SER A 103 30.55 -21.53 -10.52
N GLY A 104 29.42 -20.95 -10.93
CA GLY A 104 28.61 -21.33 -12.06
C GLY A 104 27.78 -22.57 -11.80
N GLY A 105 26.55 -22.57 -12.31
CA GLY A 105 25.76 -23.78 -12.42
C GLY A 105 26.59 -24.90 -13.06
N ASP A 106 26.54 -26.08 -12.46
CA ASP A 106 27.14 -27.29 -13.03
C ASP A 106 26.60 -27.46 -14.46
N THR A 107 27.48 -27.43 -15.46
CA THR A 107 27.08 -27.52 -16.88
C THR A 107 26.45 -28.87 -17.23
N THR A 108 26.47 -29.82 -16.30
CA THR A 108 25.78 -31.11 -16.40
C THR A 108 24.35 -31.09 -15.84
N GLN A 109 23.96 -30.03 -15.11
CA GLN A 109 22.60 -29.89 -14.56
C GLN A 109 21.67 -29.19 -15.56
N PRO A 110 20.41 -29.63 -15.68
CA PRO A 110 19.44 -29.01 -16.57
C PRO A 110 19.12 -27.57 -16.11
N GLY A 111 18.80 -26.70 -17.06
CA GLY A 111 18.26 -25.38 -16.75
C GLY A 111 16.96 -25.49 -15.96
N HIS A 112 16.70 -24.50 -15.10
CA HIS A 112 15.51 -24.43 -14.25
C HIS A 112 14.77 -23.12 -14.48
N ALA A 113 13.46 -23.14 -14.26
CA ALA A 113 12.62 -21.94 -14.34
C ALA A 113 11.88 -21.71 -13.03
N VAL A 114 11.89 -20.47 -12.57
CA VAL A 114 11.21 -20.02 -11.35
C VAL A 114 10.60 -18.62 -11.57
N VAL A 115 9.84 -18.14 -10.60
CA VAL A 115 9.26 -16.79 -10.63
C VAL A 115 9.89 -15.95 -9.54
N VAL A 116 10.37 -14.76 -9.90
CA VAL A 116 10.79 -13.72 -8.96
C VAL A 116 9.56 -12.98 -8.47
N THR A 117 9.40 -12.89 -7.16
CA THR A 117 8.21 -12.33 -6.49
C THR A 117 8.52 -11.10 -5.64
N GLY A 118 9.79 -10.69 -5.55
CA GLY A 118 10.21 -9.52 -4.81
C GLY A 118 11.72 -9.37 -4.75
N TYR A 119 12.18 -8.32 -4.09
CA TYR A 119 13.60 -8.04 -3.87
C TYR A 119 13.79 -7.38 -2.52
N ASP A 120 15.01 -7.45 -2.00
CA ASP A 120 15.42 -6.77 -0.78
C ASP A 120 16.83 -6.20 -0.98
N ASP A 121 16.93 -4.87 -1.00
CA ASP A 121 18.18 -4.16 -1.22
C ASP A 121 19.10 -4.18 0.02
N GLN A 122 18.59 -4.49 1.23
CA GLN A 122 19.45 -4.76 2.38
C GLN A 122 20.10 -6.14 2.26
N LEU A 123 19.37 -7.13 1.77
CA LEU A 123 19.90 -8.48 1.53
C LEU A 123 20.72 -8.60 0.24
N GLN A 124 20.58 -7.62 -0.67
CA GLN A 124 21.12 -7.63 -2.02
C GLN A 124 20.69 -8.90 -2.77
N ALA A 125 19.39 -9.22 -2.73
CA ALA A 125 18.86 -10.47 -3.25
C ALA A 125 17.42 -10.35 -3.79
N PHE A 126 17.11 -11.22 -4.75
CA PHE A 126 15.76 -11.46 -5.25
C PHE A 126 15.08 -12.59 -4.48
N ARG A 127 13.80 -12.42 -4.15
CA ARG A 127 12.95 -13.49 -3.63
C ARG A 127 12.31 -14.24 -4.79
N ILE A 128 12.40 -15.55 -4.76
CA ILE A 128 11.80 -16.44 -5.75
C ILE A 128 10.78 -17.38 -5.11
N ILE A 129 9.81 -17.81 -5.91
CA ILE A 129 8.95 -18.96 -5.62
C ILE A 129 9.33 -20.13 -6.54
N ASN A 130 9.51 -21.30 -5.94
CA ASN A 130 9.90 -22.52 -6.65
C ASN A 130 8.72 -23.51 -6.75
N SER A 131 8.85 -24.50 -7.63
CA SER A 131 7.82 -25.50 -7.96
C SER A 131 8.06 -26.87 -7.31
N TRP A 132 9.01 -26.98 -6.36
CA TRP A 132 9.37 -28.24 -5.67
C TRP A 132 8.64 -28.46 -4.34
N GLY A 133 7.53 -27.76 -4.12
CA GLY A 133 6.72 -27.88 -2.91
C GLY A 133 7.26 -27.12 -1.70
N ARG A 134 6.49 -27.13 -0.61
CA ARG A 134 6.74 -26.30 0.58
C ARG A 134 7.97 -26.73 1.41
N GLY A 135 8.50 -27.94 1.18
CA GLY A 135 9.66 -28.45 1.91
C GLY A 135 11.01 -27.92 1.42
N TRP A 136 11.04 -27.25 0.27
CA TRP A 136 12.23 -26.62 -0.27
C TRP A 136 12.31 -25.15 0.16
N GLY A 137 13.51 -24.69 0.57
CA GLY A 137 13.73 -23.32 1.01
C GLY A 137 12.88 -22.91 2.23
N ASP A 138 12.33 -21.70 2.18
CA ASP A 138 11.41 -21.10 3.15
C ASP A 138 9.95 -21.30 2.67
N GLY A 139 9.37 -22.47 2.96
CA GLY A 139 7.97 -22.75 2.60
C GLY A 139 7.71 -22.82 1.08
N GLY A 140 8.73 -23.14 0.28
CA GLY A 140 8.69 -23.13 -1.19
C GLY A 140 9.29 -21.87 -1.83
N TYR A 141 9.72 -20.91 -1.00
CA TYR A 141 10.42 -19.70 -1.43
C TYR A 141 11.92 -19.80 -1.19
N GLY A 142 12.70 -18.98 -1.89
CA GLY A 142 14.13 -18.85 -1.65
C GLY A 142 14.63 -17.48 -2.05
N TRP A 143 15.91 -17.22 -1.77
CA TRP A 143 16.57 -15.98 -2.15
C TRP A 143 17.76 -16.25 -3.05
N ILE A 144 17.94 -15.42 -4.08
CA ILE A 144 19.10 -15.43 -4.98
C ILE A 144 19.78 -14.09 -4.87
N ALA A 145 21.06 -14.07 -4.46
CA ALA A 145 21.83 -12.84 -4.42
C ALA A 145 21.97 -12.22 -5.81
N TYR A 146 22.03 -10.89 -5.89
CA TYR A 146 22.11 -10.17 -7.17
C TYR A 146 23.29 -10.60 -8.03
N ASP A 147 24.46 -10.87 -7.43
CA ASP A 147 25.63 -11.32 -8.18
C ASP A 147 25.47 -12.76 -8.72
N THR A 148 24.91 -13.67 -7.93
CA THR A 148 24.54 -15.01 -8.40
C THR A 148 23.50 -14.95 -9.50
N PHE A 149 22.49 -14.08 -9.36
CA PHE A 149 21.49 -13.86 -10.41
C PHE A 149 22.13 -13.38 -11.71
N ARG A 150 23.02 -12.37 -11.66
CA ARG A 150 23.76 -11.88 -12.85
C ARG A 150 24.52 -13.02 -13.53
N TYR A 151 25.07 -13.94 -12.75
CA TYR A 151 25.90 -15.02 -13.28
C TYR A 151 25.08 -16.15 -13.91
N ASP A 152 24.01 -16.58 -13.25
CA ASP A 152 23.29 -17.82 -13.58
C ASP A 152 21.95 -17.61 -14.31
N ALA A 153 21.32 -16.43 -14.22
CA ALA A 153 20.12 -16.12 -15.00
C ALA A 153 20.47 -16.03 -16.50
N ARG A 154 19.60 -16.60 -17.33
CA ARG A 154 19.79 -16.70 -18.80
C ARG A 154 18.69 -15.99 -19.57
N GLU A 155 17.50 -15.94 -19.01
CA GLU A 155 16.34 -15.30 -19.62
C GLU A 155 15.39 -14.79 -18.53
N ALA A 156 14.70 -13.69 -18.82
CA ALA A 156 13.72 -13.08 -17.92
C ALA A 156 12.57 -12.48 -18.72
N TYR A 157 11.34 -12.72 -18.26
CA TYR A 157 10.13 -12.31 -18.95
C TYR A 157 9.08 -11.80 -17.97
N VAL A 158 8.36 -10.76 -18.37
CA VAL A 158 7.17 -10.25 -17.68
C VAL A 158 5.94 -10.57 -18.52
N MET A 159 4.92 -11.11 -17.87
CA MET A 159 3.62 -11.34 -18.50
C MET A 159 2.79 -10.07 -18.43
N GLU A 160 2.31 -9.61 -19.57
CA GLU A 160 1.26 -8.60 -19.63
C GLU A 160 -0.07 -9.31 -19.51
N VAL A 161 -0.67 -9.27 -18.33
CA VAL A 161 -2.02 -9.75 -18.14
C VAL A 161 -2.98 -8.65 -18.56
N ALA A 162 -3.99 -8.99 -19.37
CA ALA A 162 -5.13 -8.11 -19.51
C ALA A 162 -5.64 -7.85 -18.09
N LYS A 163 -5.57 -6.60 -17.64
CA LYS A 163 -6.12 -6.21 -16.34
C LYS A 163 -7.49 -6.85 -16.27
N PRO A 164 -7.77 -7.74 -15.30
CA PRO A 164 -9.08 -8.38 -15.23
C PRO A 164 -10.10 -7.27 -15.40
N PRO A 165 -11.09 -7.38 -16.31
CA PRO A 165 -12.17 -6.41 -16.31
C PRO A 165 -12.61 -6.36 -14.86
N ALA A 166 -12.50 -5.17 -14.25
CA ALA A 166 -12.97 -4.98 -12.89
C ALA A 166 -14.36 -5.65 -12.86
N PRO A 167 -14.63 -6.55 -11.89
CA PRO A 167 -15.87 -7.30 -11.86
C PRO A 167 -16.98 -6.34 -12.23
N ALA A 168 -17.70 -6.65 -13.32
CA ALA A 168 -18.54 -5.67 -14.02
C ALA A 168 -19.27 -4.85 -12.95
N PRO A 169 -19.06 -3.53 -12.88
CA PRO A 169 -19.68 -2.75 -11.84
C PRO A 169 -21.15 -3.06 -11.91
N ASP A 170 -21.66 -3.61 -10.81
CA ASP A 170 -23.08 -3.81 -10.60
C ASP A 170 -23.78 -2.54 -11.10
N PRO A 171 -24.72 -2.62 -12.06
CA PRO A 171 -25.22 -1.47 -12.82
C PRO A 171 -26.03 -0.44 -12.00
N LEU A 172 -25.76 -0.34 -10.71
CA LEU A 172 -26.31 0.63 -9.80
C LEU A 172 -25.15 1.32 -9.06
N VAL A 173 -24.89 2.55 -9.52
CA VAL A 173 -24.00 3.57 -8.92
C VAL A 173 -22.50 3.26 -9.02
N ASP A 174 -21.82 4.00 -9.91
CA ASP A 174 -20.36 4.09 -9.97
C ASP A 174 -19.83 4.80 -8.71
N ILE A 175 -19.48 4.02 -7.70
CA ILE A 175 -18.81 4.49 -6.48
C ILE A 175 -17.30 4.65 -6.66
N ALA A 176 -16.72 4.17 -7.78
CA ALA A 176 -15.29 4.27 -8.06
C ALA A 176 -14.91 5.66 -8.60
N GLY A 177 -15.85 6.37 -9.22
CA GLY A 177 -15.68 7.76 -9.68
C GLY A 177 -15.89 8.86 -8.62
N LEU A 178 -16.19 8.50 -7.37
CA LEU A 178 -16.44 9.48 -6.31
C LEU A 178 -15.16 10.25 -5.96
N GLN A 179 -15.21 11.57 -6.12
CA GLN A 179 -14.13 12.47 -5.72
C GLN A 179 -14.09 12.58 -4.19
N CYS A 180 -12.91 12.72 -3.59
CA CYS A 180 -12.80 13.00 -2.15
C CYS A 180 -13.52 11.91 -1.31
N ALA A 181 -13.38 10.65 -1.73
CA ALA A 181 -14.03 9.50 -1.13
C ALA A 181 -13.07 8.32 -1.00
N LYS A 182 -13.38 7.43 -0.05
CA LYS A 182 -12.75 6.12 0.07
C LYS A 182 -13.75 5.16 0.71
N ILE A 183 -14.00 4.04 0.05
CA ILE A 183 -14.92 3.01 0.51
C ILE A 183 -14.18 1.67 0.55
N SER A 184 -14.34 0.92 1.64
CA SER A 184 -13.85 -0.45 1.78
C SER A 184 -14.99 -1.39 2.14
N GLU A 185 -14.93 -2.61 1.60
CA GLU A 185 -15.87 -3.68 1.86
C GLU A 185 -15.16 -4.81 2.61
N ASP A 186 -15.75 -5.28 3.71
CA ASP A 186 -15.28 -6.43 4.49
C ASP A 186 -16.39 -7.46 4.62
N THR A 187 -16.11 -8.70 4.21
CA THR A 187 -17.05 -9.83 4.24
C THR A 187 -16.66 -10.92 5.23
N SER A 188 -15.58 -10.73 5.99
CA SER A 188 -14.98 -11.74 6.87
C SER A 188 -15.89 -12.17 8.05
N GLY A 189 -16.91 -11.38 8.38
CA GLY A 189 -17.82 -11.63 9.51
C GLY A 189 -19.21 -12.16 9.14
N GLY A 190 -19.45 -12.61 7.90
CA GLY A 190 -20.76 -13.12 7.45
C GLY A 190 -21.84 -12.05 7.18
N GLN A 191 -21.67 -10.83 7.71
CA GLN A 191 -22.36 -9.62 7.29
C GLN A 191 -21.39 -8.74 6.50
N LEU A 192 -21.83 -8.20 5.37
CA LEU A 192 -21.02 -7.23 4.61
C LEU A 192 -20.88 -5.94 5.43
N LYS A 193 -19.65 -5.50 5.70
CA LYS A 193 -19.37 -4.20 6.32
C LYS A 193 -18.81 -3.27 5.28
N VAL A 194 -19.44 -2.11 5.12
CA VAL A 194 -19.01 -1.06 4.20
C VAL A 194 -18.52 0.09 5.06
N ASN A 195 -17.22 0.39 5.00
CA ASN A 195 -16.61 1.44 5.82
C ASN A 195 -15.99 2.54 4.94
N GLY A 196 -15.86 3.74 5.50
CA GLY A 196 -15.04 4.79 4.90
C GLY A 196 -15.69 6.18 4.94
N PHE A 197 -15.48 6.96 3.89
CA PHE A 197 -16.03 8.31 3.78
C PHE A 197 -16.30 8.74 2.35
N VAL A 198 -17.13 9.77 2.22
CA VAL A 198 -17.46 10.49 0.98
C VAL A 198 -17.41 11.99 1.18
N GLY A 199 -17.20 12.76 0.11
CA GLY A 199 -17.06 14.21 0.19
C GLY A 199 -18.34 14.98 0.51
N ASN A 200 -19.52 14.43 0.22
CA ASN A 200 -20.79 15.15 0.36
C ASN A 200 -21.95 14.18 0.61
N ALA A 201 -23.11 14.72 1.01
CA ALA A 201 -24.29 13.94 1.34
C ALA A 201 -24.89 13.20 0.14
N ASP A 202 -24.77 13.75 -1.08
CA ASP A 202 -25.29 13.11 -2.30
C ASP A 202 -24.51 11.82 -2.61
N ASP A 203 -23.20 11.86 -2.42
CA ASP A 203 -22.33 10.69 -2.57
C ASP A 203 -22.57 9.65 -1.47
N LEU A 204 -22.89 10.09 -0.24
CA LEU A 204 -23.33 9.16 0.82
C LEU A 204 -24.65 8.48 0.44
N ALA A 205 -25.60 9.22 -0.13
CA ALA A 205 -26.88 8.68 -0.58
C ALA A 205 -26.69 7.66 -1.71
N LYS A 206 -25.79 7.95 -2.66
CA LYS A 206 -25.34 7.02 -3.73
C LYS A 206 -24.77 5.72 -3.16
N VAL A 207 -23.83 5.82 -2.21
CA VAL A 207 -23.24 4.65 -1.53
C VAL A 207 -24.33 3.87 -0.78
N THR A 208 -25.17 4.55 -0.01
CA THR A 208 -26.26 3.91 0.76
C THR A 208 -27.25 3.17 -0.15
N ALA A 209 -27.62 3.78 -1.28
CA ALA A 209 -28.53 3.18 -2.26
C ALA A 209 -27.95 1.89 -2.87
N ARG A 210 -26.64 1.84 -3.12
CA ARG A 210 -25.95 0.66 -3.68
C ARG A 210 -26.06 -0.58 -2.80
N TYR A 211 -26.02 -0.42 -1.49
CA TYR A 211 -26.10 -1.55 -0.55
C TYR A 211 -27.51 -1.76 0.03
N LYS A 212 -28.50 -0.98 -0.40
CA LYS A 212 -29.88 -1.14 0.03
C LYS A 212 -30.40 -2.53 -0.32
N GLY A 213 -31.01 -3.22 0.65
CA GLY A 213 -31.51 -4.59 0.47
C GLY A 213 -30.45 -5.69 0.56
N ARG A 214 -29.17 -5.33 0.72
CA ARG A 214 -28.12 -6.27 1.11
C ARG A 214 -28.08 -6.36 2.64
N ASN A 215 -27.72 -7.52 3.18
CA ASN A 215 -27.38 -7.64 4.60
C ASN A 215 -26.01 -6.98 4.84
N ALA A 216 -26.01 -5.64 4.82
CA ALA A 216 -24.82 -4.81 4.89
C ALA A 216 -24.92 -3.79 6.03
N ALA A 217 -23.88 -3.71 6.85
CA ALA A 217 -23.69 -2.63 7.81
C ALA A 217 -22.87 -1.51 7.17
N ILE A 218 -23.45 -0.31 7.03
CA ILE A 218 -22.82 0.82 6.36
C ILE A 218 -22.34 1.83 7.41
N ALA A 219 -21.02 1.98 7.52
CA ALA A 219 -20.31 2.93 8.37
C ALA A 219 -19.49 3.89 7.49
N VAL A 220 -20.18 4.75 6.75
CA VAL A 220 -19.59 5.71 5.82
C VAL A 220 -19.95 7.13 6.25
N ASP A 221 -18.94 7.95 6.50
CA ASP A 221 -19.11 9.33 6.97
C ASP A 221 -19.01 10.37 5.84
N VAL A 222 -19.67 11.52 6.02
CA VAL A 222 -19.44 12.70 5.18
C VAL A 222 -18.22 13.48 5.67
N ARG A 223 -17.18 13.54 4.84
CA ARG A 223 -15.90 14.23 5.05
C ARG A 223 -15.66 15.20 3.91
N PRO A 224 -16.21 16.43 3.95
CA PRO A 224 -16.05 17.39 2.88
C PRO A 224 -14.59 17.80 2.70
N TRP A 225 -14.26 18.36 1.55
CA TRP A 225 -13.00 19.07 1.39
C TRP A 225 -12.86 20.15 2.49
N PRO A 226 -11.69 20.28 3.15
CA PRO A 226 -10.41 19.58 2.93
C PRO A 226 -10.24 18.27 3.73
N GLN A 227 -11.20 17.86 4.56
CA GLN A 227 -11.07 16.71 5.46
C GLN A 227 -10.76 15.40 4.73
N CYS A 228 -11.47 15.11 3.63
CA CYS A 228 -11.21 13.92 2.82
C CYS A 228 -9.77 13.85 2.30
N GLU A 229 -9.22 14.99 1.88
CA GLU A 229 -7.87 15.03 1.31
C GLU A 229 -6.82 14.77 2.37
N VAL A 230 -7.02 15.29 3.59
CA VAL A 230 -6.19 14.93 4.74
C VAL A 230 -6.25 13.42 4.96
N LEU A 231 -7.44 12.83 4.99
CA LEU A 231 -7.62 11.39 5.21
C LEU A 231 -6.98 10.52 4.11
N GLN A 232 -7.07 10.95 2.84
CA GLN A 232 -6.42 10.26 1.72
C GLN A 232 -4.90 10.42 1.77
N THR A 233 -4.40 11.64 2.02
CA THR A 233 -2.97 11.93 2.11
C THR A 233 -2.32 11.17 3.27
N LEU A 234 -3.04 11.02 4.39
CA LEU A 234 -2.54 10.37 5.61
C LEU A 234 -3.00 8.91 5.77
N GLU A 235 -3.51 8.28 4.71
CA GLU A 235 -4.02 6.91 4.77
C GLU A 235 -3.07 5.94 5.46
N LYS A 236 -1.80 5.90 5.02
CA LYS A 236 -0.80 5.02 5.60
C LYS A 236 -0.42 5.44 7.04
N PRO A 237 -0.09 6.71 7.32
CA PRO A 237 0.17 7.19 8.68
C PRO A 237 -0.96 6.96 9.71
N LEU A 238 -2.22 6.96 9.27
CA LEU A 238 -3.40 6.76 10.13
C LEU A 238 -3.65 5.29 10.49
N ASN A 239 -3.15 4.35 9.68
CA ASN A 239 -3.34 2.91 9.89
C ASN A 239 -2.07 2.22 10.42
N GLY A 240 -1.07 3.00 10.86
CA GLY A 240 0.15 2.50 11.48
C GLY A 240 -0.04 2.03 12.92
N ALA A 241 1.05 1.56 13.52
CA ALA A 241 1.13 1.31 14.97
C ALA A 241 1.56 2.58 15.71
N ASN A 242 1.37 2.60 17.05
CA ASN A 242 1.90 3.64 17.93
C ASN A 242 1.52 5.07 17.51
N LEU A 243 0.23 5.30 17.36
CA LEU A 243 -0.32 6.57 16.89
C LEU A 243 -0.31 7.64 18.01
N PRO A 244 -0.21 8.94 17.66
CA PRO A 244 -0.53 10.00 18.60
C PRO A 244 -2.01 9.92 18.98
N VAL A 245 -2.37 10.48 20.15
CA VAL A 245 -3.75 10.48 20.64
C VAL A 245 -4.30 11.89 20.67
N ILE A 246 -5.52 12.07 20.17
CA ILE A 246 -6.25 13.33 20.23
C ILE A 246 -7.50 13.14 21.10
N ALA A 247 -7.70 14.02 22.08
CA ALA A 247 -8.94 14.12 22.83
C ALA A 247 -9.44 15.55 22.80
N THR A 248 -10.64 15.75 22.27
CA THR A 248 -11.29 17.07 22.18
C THR A 248 -12.48 17.13 23.13
N SER A 249 -12.90 18.32 23.54
CA SER A 249 -14.20 18.51 24.20
C SER A 249 -15.39 18.20 23.27
N ALA A 250 -15.13 17.94 21.98
CA ALA A 250 -16.11 17.50 20.98
C ALA A 250 -16.34 15.97 20.96
N ALA A 251 -15.62 15.18 21.76
CA ALA A 251 -15.75 13.72 21.75
C ALA A 251 -17.17 13.18 22.07
N SER A 252 -18.07 14.04 22.56
CA SER A 252 -19.48 13.74 22.85
C SER A 252 -20.48 14.27 21.81
N GLY A 253 -20.05 14.80 20.66
CA GLY A 253 -20.93 15.31 19.60
C GLY A 253 -20.50 16.67 19.06
N SER A 254 -21.47 17.53 18.74
CA SER A 254 -21.21 18.91 18.28
C SER A 254 -20.84 19.84 19.43
N VAL A 255 -19.90 20.77 19.22
CA VAL A 255 -19.56 21.85 20.16
C VAL A 255 -20.37 23.09 19.79
N LYS A 256 -21.09 23.64 20.75
CA LYS A 256 -22.03 24.75 20.52
C LYS A 256 -21.33 26.11 20.56
N ASN A 257 -21.94 27.10 19.92
CA ASN A 257 -21.51 28.50 19.97
C ASN A 257 -21.27 28.98 21.40
N GLY A 258 -20.18 29.71 21.62
CA GLY A 258 -19.77 30.22 22.93
C GLY A 258 -19.16 29.17 23.87
N ALA A 259 -19.25 27.87 23.53
CA ALA A 259 -18.60 26.82 24.31
C ALA A 259 -17.08 26.86 24.14
N THR A 260 -16.38 26.34 25.14
CA THR A 260 -14.91 26.26 25.13
C THR A 260 -14.47 24.98 24.42
N LEU A 261 -13.61 25.12 23.41
CA LEU A 261 -13.00 23.99 22.72
C LEU A 261 -11.63 23.67 23.33
N SER A 262 -11.54 22.57 24.07
CA SER A 262 -10.27 22.06 24.56
C SER A 262 -9.75 20.96 23.64
N ILE A 263 -8.48 21.03 23.25
CA ILE A 263 -7.80 20.02 22.43
C ILE A 263 -6.61 19.49 23.22
N ASN A 264 -6.61 18.21 23.48
CA ASN A 264 -5.49 17.49 24.08
C ASN A 264 -4.82 16.63 23.03
N VAL A 265 -3.52 16.79 22.88
CA VAL A 265 -2.69 15.97 22.00
C VAL A 265 -1.67 15.25 22.85
N THR A 266 -1.50 13.95 22.65
CA THR A 266 -0.47 13.14 23.31
C THR A 266 0.43 12.53 22.25
N SER A 267 1.75 12.69 22.41
CA SER A 267 2.73 12.07 21.50
C SER A 267 2.70 10.53 21.61
N PRO A 268 3.20 9.82 20.58
CA PRO A 268 3.37 8.37 20.60
C PRO A 268 4.24 7.84 21.75
N ASP A 269 4.41 6.52 21.80
CA ASP A 269 5.32 5.83 22.74
C ASP A 269 6.82 6.00 22.40
N TRP A 270 7.15 6.85 21.42
CA TRP A 270 8.51 7.17 20.98
C TRP A 270 8.73 8.69 20.89
N PRO A 271 9.99 9.18 21.06
CA PRO A 271 10.30 10.61 20.94
C PRO A 271 10.07 11.14 19.53
N ALA A 272 9.19 12.13 19.37
CA ALA A 272 8.67 12.53 18.07
C ALA A 272 8.67 14.04 17.83
N TYR A 273 8.96 14.45 16.59
CA TYR A 273 8.67 15.78 16.09
C TYR A 273 7.17 15.88 15.84
N LEU A 274 6.47 16.54 16.76
CA LEU A 274 5.01 16.63 16.77
C LEU A 274 4.52 17.92 16.12
N TYR A 275 3.58 17.79 15.19
CA TYR A 275 2.88 18.88 14.54
C TYR A 275 1.39 18.73 14.78
N ALA A 276 0.74 19.76 15.32
CA ALA A 276 -0.69 19.79 15.56
C ALA A 276 -1.31 20.98 14.82
N SER A 277 -2.32 20.70 14.01
CA SER A 277 -3.02 21.70 13.22
C SER A 277 -4.54 21.56 13.42
N TYR A 278 -5.26 22.67 13.35
CA TYR A 278 -6.71 22.70 13.46
C TYR A 278 -7.30 23.39 12.24
N ILE A 279 -8.08 22.64 11.47
CA ILE A 279 -8.75 23.07 10.26
C ILE A 279 -10.16 23.53 10.63
N GLN A 280 -10.45 24.80 10.38
CA GLN A 280 -11.70 25.46 10.68
C GLN A 280 -12.71 25.31 9.53
N ALA A 281 -13.98 25.63 9.80
CA ALA A 281 -15.07 25.46 8.85
C ALA A 281 -14.98 26.39 7.62
N ASP A 282 -14.24 27.51 7.74
CA ASP A 282 -13.96 28.45 6.65
C ASP A 282 -12.76 28.06 5.77
N GLY A 283 -12.08 26.95 6.08
CA GLY A 283 -10.84 26.53 5.41
C GLY A 283 -9.56 27.09 6.02
N THR A 284 -9.65 27.96 7.03
CA THR A 284 -8.47 28.43 7.76
C THR A 284 -7.85 27.27 8.54
N VAL A 285 -6.54 27.09 8.42
CA VAL A 285 -5.78 26.15 9.23
C VAL A 285 -4.98 26.93 10.26
N VAL A 286 -5.13 26.57 11.53
CA VAL A 286 -4.38 27.13 12.65
C VAL A 286 -3.29 26.13 13.07
N THR A 287 -2.05 26.58 13.17
CA THR A 287 -0.97 25.77 13.72
C THR A 287 -1.01 25.82 15.24
N LEU A 288 -1.43 24.73 15.89
CA LEU A 288 -1.50 24.62 17.35
C LEU A 288 -0.12 24.33 17.96
N SER A 289 0.65 23.45 17.32
CA SER A 289 1.98 23.07 17.77
C SER A 289 2.86 22.65 16.61
N GLN A 290 4.15 22.95 16.73
CA GLN A 290 5.21 22.47 15.85
C GLN A 290 6.53 22.46 16.64
N PRO A 291 7.54 21.68 16.23
CA PRO A 291 8.85 21.69 16.86
C PRO A 291 9.49 23.08 16.81
N LYS A 292 10.37 23.38 17.79
CA LYS A 292 11.23 24.57 17.72
C LYS A 292 12.09 24.52 16.44
N LEU A 293 12.53 25.66 15.94
CA LEU A 293 13.21 25.69 14.63
C LEU A 293 14.72 25.48 14.72
N VAL A 294 15.37 25.88 15.82
CA VAL A 294 16.83 25.87 15.91
C VAL A 294 17.30 25.55 17.35
N PRO A 295 17.84 24.34 17.59
CA PRO A 295 17.64 23.14 16.78
C PRO A 295 16.20 22.60 16.92
N PRO A 296 15.67 21.89 15.91
CA PRO A 296 14.43 21.17 16.07
C PRO A 296 14.57 20.08 17.11
N THR A 297 13.66 20.11 18.08
CA THR A 297 13.66 19.21 19.23
C THR A 297 12.39 18.36 19.23
N PRO A 298 12.53 17.02 19.34
CA PRO A 298 11.37 16.16 19.50
C PRO A 298 10.78 16.32 20.91
N LEU A 299 9.49 15.99 21.04
CA LEU A 299 8.88 15.75 22.34
C LEU A 299 9.21 14.34 22.82
N ASP A 300 9.28 14.16 24.14
CA ASP A 300 9.40 12.83 24.74
C ASP A 300 8.15 11.98 24.48
N ARG A 301 8.27 10.66 24.69
CA ARG A 301 7.15 9.73 24.60
C ARG A 301 6.00 10.11 25.54
N HIS A 302 4.76 9.91 25.09
CA HIS A 302 3.55 10.18 25.87
C HIS A 302 3.45 11.60 26.46
N THR A 303 4.11 12.56 25.85
CA THR A 303 4.04 13.97 26.23
C THR A 303 2.68 14.52 25.85
N ARG A 304 1.94 15.07 26.82
CA ARG A 304 0.65 15.70 26.62
C ARG A 304 0.79 17.21 26.43
N GLN A 305 0.15 17.73 25.40
CA GLN A 305 -0.04 19.16 25.17
C GLN A 305 -1.54 19.49 25.19
N VAL A 306 -1.89 20.62 25.80
CA VAL A 306 -3.28 21.07 25.97
C VAL A 306 -3.44 22.45 25.35
N PHE A 307 -4.50 22.62 24.58
CA PHE A 307 -4.83 23.87 23.88
C PHE A 307 -6.29 24.25 24.14
N GLY A 308 -6.56 25.54 24.24
CA GLY A 308 -7.93 26.10 24.20
C GLY A 308 -8.72 26.04 25.50
N ASP A 309 -8.20 25.43 26.57
CA ASP A 309 -8.90 25.29 27.85
C ASP A 309 -8.99 26.58 28.68
N GLY A 310 -8.14 27.57 28.41
CA GLY A 310 -8.08 28.81 29.17
C GLY A 310 -7.51 28.66 30.58
N LEU A 311 -6.84 27.54 30.88
CA LEU A 311 -6.27 27.24 32.20
C LEU A 311 -4.76 27.43 32.20
N ASP A 312 -4.16 27.65 33.37
CA ASP A 312 -2.71 27.82 33.56
C ASP A 312 -2.06 28.86 32.61
N GLY A 313 -2.80 29.94 32.30
CA GLY A 313 -2.33 31.00 31.39
C GLY A 313 -2.39 30.64 29.89
N ARG A 314 -2.92 29.47 29.52
CA ARG A 314 -3.14 29.07 28.12
C ARG A 314 -4.30 29.85 27.50
N SER A 315 -4.25 30.00 26.17
CA SER A 315 -5.34 30.61 25.40
C SER A 315 -6.64 29.83 25.55
N LYS A 316 -7.75 30.55 25.67
CA LYS A 316 -9.12 29.99 25.65
C LYS A 316 -9.66 30.03 24.23
N PHE A 317 -10.06 28.88 23.70
CA PHE A 317 -10.71 28.80 22.38
C PHE A 317 -12.22 28.79 22.58
N VAL A 318 -12.91 29.74 21.95
CA VAL A 318 -14.37 29.89 22.03
C VAL A 318 -14.94 29.63 20.65
N VAL A 319 -15.87 28.67 20.56
CA VAL A 319 -16.53 28.34 19.29
C VAL A 319 -17.41 29.50 18.85
N GLY A 320 -17.31 29.85 17.57
CA GLY A 320 -18.07 30.92 16.92
C GLY A 320 -18.21 30.67 15.41
N PRO A 321 -18.95 31.53 14.70
CA PRO A 321 -19.17 31.37 13.26
C PRO A 321 -17.88 31.59 12.43
N PRO A 322 -17.78 30.97 11.23
CA PRO A 322 -18.75 30.05 10.65
C PRO A 322 -18.71 28.67 11.32
N PHE A 323 -19.89 28.09 11.51
CA PHE A 323 -20.05 26.76 12.08
C PHE A 323 -19.93 25.70 10.99
N GLY A 324 -19.40 24.53 11.34
CA GLY A 324 -19.37 23.44 10.38
C GLY A 324 -18.50 22.27 10.82
N ARG A 325 -18.05 21.52 9.80
CA ARG A 325 -17.18 20.37 9.99
C ARG A 325 -15.74 20.84 9.99
N GLU A 326 -15.09 20.65 11.11
CA GLU A 326 -13.73 21.02 11.42
C GLU A 326 -12.91 19.76 11.73
N MET A 327 -11.59 19.90 11.88
CA MET A 327 -10.72 18.76 12.11
C MET A 327 -9.45 19.17 12.84
N VAL A 328 -9.04 18.38 13.83
CA VAL A 328 -7.68 18.41 14.36
C VAL A 328 -6.85 17.36 13.62
N VAL A 329 -5.67 17.74 13.15
CA VAL A 329 -4.70 16.86 12.50
C VAL A 329 -3.42 16.87 13.33
N VAL A 330 -2.94 15.69 13.69
CA VAL A 330 -1.68 15.52 14.42
C VAL A 330 -0.76 14.60 13.63
N LEU A 331 0.46 15.05 13.42
CA LEU A 331 1.54 14.29 12.78
C LEU A 331 2.67 14.12 13.80
N ALA A 332 3.17 12.89 13.94
CA ALA A 332 4.35 12.58 14.71
C ALA A 332 5.37 11.92 13.79
N ALA A 333 6.57 12.50 13.70
CA ALA A 333 7.63 12.03 12.81
C ALA A 333 8.96 11.82 13.53
N ARG A 334 9.77 10.85 13.08
CA ARG A 334 11.14 10.62 13.61
C ARG A 334 12.15 11.69 13.18
N SER A 335 11.81 12.46 12.16
CA SER A 335 12.59 13.59 11.65
C SER A 335 11.66 14.79 11.39
N PRO A 336 12.18 16.03 11.41
CA PRO A 336 11.39 17.22 11.09
C PRO A 336 10.70 17.09 9.73
N LEU A 337 9.41 17.46 9.65
CA LEU A 337 8.58 17.25 8.45
C LEU A 337 8.67 18.37 7.43
N PHE A 338 8.80 19.62 7.88
CA PHE A 338 8.76 20.81 7.03
C PHE A 338 10.11 21.53 7.03
N ASP A 339 10.54 21.97 5.84
CA ASP A 339 11.76 22.74 5.62
C ASP A 339 11.68 24.13 6.27
N GLU A 340 10.45 24.65 6.34
CA GLU A 340 10.11 25.94 6.90
C GLU A 340 9.05 25.76 8.00
N PRO A 341 9.06 26.63 9.03
CA PRO A 341 7.99 26.67 10.01
C PRO A 341 6.63 26.85 9.33
N LEU A 342 5.62 26.14 9.82
CA LEU A 342 4.25 26.42 9.45
C LEU A 342 3.88 27.80 9.98
N PRO A 343 3.27 28.68 9.17
CA PRO A 343 2.69 29.93 9.67
C PRO A 343 1.68 29.66 10.80
N ALA A 344 1.45 30.67 11.65
CA ALA A 344 0.42 30.57 12.70
C ALA A 344 -0.96 30.25 12.11
N THR A 345 -1.26 30.81 10.94
CA THR A 345 -2.47 30.56 10.15
C THR A 345 -2.13 30.43 8.67
N LEU A 346 -2.81 29.53 7.95
CA LEU A 346 -2.65 29.33 6.51
C LEU A 346 -3.96 28.82 5.88
N SER A 347 -4.09 28.91 4.56
CA SER A 347 -5.23 28.32 3.85
C SER A 347 -5.16 26.80 3.83
N GLU A 348 -6.30 26.13 3.67
CA GLU A 348 -6.36 24.67 3.54
C GLU A 348 -5.57 24.17 2.33
N ARG A 349 -5.54 24.95 1.23
CA ARG A 349 -4.78 24.61 0.02
C ARG A 349 -3.28 24.65 0.25
N ASP A 350 -2.79 25.68 0.94
CA ASP A 350 -1.38 25.80 1.28
C ASP A 350 -0.97 24.71 2.26
N TYR A 351 -1.80 24.44 3.27
CA TYR A 351 -1.58 23.37 4.23
C TYR A 351 -1.48 22.01 3.55
N LEU A 352 -2.45 21.65 2.70
CA LEU A 352 -2.47 20.37 1.98
C LEU A 352 -1.29 20.24 1.01
N THR A 353 -0.88 21.34 0.36
CA THR A 353 0.32 21.33 -0.49
C THR A 353 1.58 21.02 0.31
N ARG A 354 1.76 21.70 1.45
CA ARG A 354 2.88 21.44 2.36
C ARG A 354 2.82 20.03 2.94
N LEU A 355 1.63 19.55 3.31
CA LEU A 355 1.41 18.20 3.83
C LEU A 355 1.83 17.14 2.81
N ARG A 356 1.33 17.20 1.58
CA ARG A 356 1.70 16.25 0.51
C ARG A 356 3.19 16.26 0.25
N LYS A 357 3.81 17.45 0.18
CA LYS A 357 5.27 17.56 0.06
C LYS A 357 5.97 16.86 1.24
N ALA A 358 5.51 17.08 2.47
CA ALA A 358 6.10 16.45 3.65
C ALA A 358 5.91 14.92 3.67
N ILE A 359 4.85 14.36 3.10
CA ILE A 359 4.69 12.90 3.06
C ILE A 359 5.60 12.26 1.99
N ILE A 360 5.87 12.95 0.87
CA ILE A 360 6.59 12.40 -0.29
C ILE A 360 8.10 12.70 -0.26
N TYR A 361 8.51 13.84 0.29
CA TYR A 361 9.88 14.37 0.19
C TYR A 361 10.65 14.25 1.51
N LYS A 362 11.93 13.85 1.42
CA LYS A 362 12.90 13.82 2.52
C LYS A 362 13.87 15.01 2.36
N PRO A 363 13.74 16.08 3.16
CA PRO A 363 14.54 17.31 3.04
C PRO A 363 16.03 17.12 3.28
N ASP A 364 16.36 16.20 4.18
CA ASP A 364 17.72 15.82 4.49
C ASP A 364 17.90 14.32 4.18
N PRO A 365 18.59 13.96 3.09
CA PRO A 365 18.76 12.56 2.69
C PRO A 365 19.53 11.73 3.72
N ASN A 366 20.28 12.35 4.63
CA ASN A 366 21.12 11.68 5.62
C ASN A 366 20.38 11.25 6.90
N GLN A 367 19.13 11.67 7.09
CA GLN A 367 18.34 11.26 8.27
C GLN A 367 17.75 9.84 8.10
N PRO A 368 17.27 9.17 9.16
CA PRO A 368 16.53 7.91 9.02
C PRO A 368 15.32 8.06 8.08
N ASP A 369 14.81 6.94 7.56
CA ASP A 369 13.58 6.93 6.77
C ASP A 369 12.42 7.57 7.55
N ARG A 370 11.57 8.32 6.84
CA ARG A 370 10.45 9.06 7.42
C ARG A 370 9.39 8.08 7.95
N GLU A 371 9.54 7.67 9.20
CA GLU A 371 8.47 7.07 9.97
C GLU A 371 7.55 8.19 10.46
N ILE A 372 6.32 8.18 9.95
CA ILE A 372 5.27 9.13 10.26
C ILE A 372 4.07 8.35 10.77
N SER A 373 3.57 8.73 11.93
CA SER A 373 2.26 8.32 12.43
C SER A 373 1.37 9.56 12.49
N ALA A 374 0.06 9.36 12.31
CA ALA A 374 -0.90 10.44 12.34
C ALA A 374 -2.13 10.08 13.16
N ALA A 375 -2.79 11.11 13.65
CA ALA A 375 -4.14 11.03 14.17
C ALA A 375 -4.97 12.19 13.65
N VAL A 376 -6.25 11.95 13.43
CA VAL A 376 -7.23 12.97 13.09
C VAL A 376 -8.41 12.87 14.03
N ALA A 377 -8.93 14.02 14.47
CA ALA A 377 -10.16 14.08 15.25
C ALA A 377 -11.13 15.05 14.57
N PRO A 378 -12.33 14.59 14.15
CA PRO A 378 -13.34 15.50 13.65
C PRO A 378 -13.87 16.37 14.80
N VAL A 379 -14.18 17.62 14.47
CA VAL A 379 -14.89 18.55 15.36
C VAL A 379 -16.08 19.06 14.56
N VAL A 380 -17.27 19.09 15.17
CA VAL A 380 -18.45 19.67 14.53
C VAL A 380 -18.87 20.85 15.39
N THR A 381 -18.86 22.04 14.82
CA THR A 381 -19.32 23.26 15.48
C THR A 381 -20.71 23.62 14.99
N GLU A 382 -21.56 24.09 15.90
CA GLU A 382 -22.97 24.40 15.62
C GLU A 382 -23.43 25.64 16.38
N GLU A 383 -24.44 26.33 15.85
CA GLU A 383 -24.99 27.54 16.46
C GLU A 383 -25.72 27.27 17.79
N LYS A 384 -26.45 26.16 17.90
CA LYS A 384 -27.30 25.81 19.06
C LYS A 384 -27.14 24.37 19.48
#